data_AF-A0A355U2E8-F1
#
_entry.id   AF-A0A355U2E8-F1
#
_cell.length_a   1.000
_cell.length_b   1.000
_cell.length_c   1.000
_cell.angle_alpha   90.00
_cell.angle_beta   90.00
_cell.angle_gamma   90.00
#
_symmetry.space_group_name_H-M   'P 1'
#
loop_
_entity.id
_entity.type
_entity.pdbx_description
1 polymer ?
#
loop_
_entity_poly.entity_id
_entity_poly.type
_entity_poly.pdbx_seq_one_letter_code
_entity_poly.pdbx_strand_id
1 'polypeptide(L)'
;MVKNKASIEKNRKDLLDKLKALNGKTIGQVDQYGLLDNPKNKGDIGQVIQKYLGKDLDNDPGPDFPDAELELKVTGLLPNKAKTKDKFRAKERLVLT
;
A
#
# COMPACT_ATOMS: atom_id res chain seq x y z
N MET A 1 -6.26 -0.60 -25.79
CA MET A 1 -6.77 0.79 -25.77
C MET A 1 -5.96 1.56 -24.75
N VAL A 2 -5.32 2.67 -25.13
CA VAL A 2 -4.61 3.54 -24.17
C VAL A 2 -5.67 4.28 -23.35
N LYS A 3 -5.63 4.14 -22.01
CA LYS A 3 -6.56 4.87 -21.12
C LYS A 3 -6.26 6.36 -21.20
N ASN A 4 -7.29 7.20 -21.22
CA ASN A 4 -7.08 8.64 -21.22
C ASN A 4 -6.58 9.12 -19.84
N LYS A 5 -5.79 10.19 -19.83
CA LYS A 5 -5.16 10.75 -18.63
C LYS A 5 -6.16 11.08 -17.51
N ALA A 6 -7.36 11.55 -17.86
CA ALA A 6 -8.38 11.90 -16.87
C ALA A 6 -8.90 10.68 -16.10
N SER A 7 -9.02 9.52 -16.77
CA SER A 7 -9.41 8.27 -16.12
C SER A 7 -8.35 7.77 -15.14
N ILE A 8 -7.07 7.87 -15.50
CA ILE A 8 -5.95 7.44 -14.65
C ILE A 8 -5.90 8.29 -13.37
N GLU A 9 -5.97 9.61 -13.50
CA GLU A 9 -5.96 10.52 -12.34
C GLU A 9 -7.18 10.33 -11.42
N LYS A 10 -8.36 10.05 -11.99
CA LYS A 10 -9.53 9.69 -11.19
C LYS A 10 -9.26 8.42 -10.36
N ASN A 11 -8.73 7.37 -10.98
CA ASN A 11 -8.43 6.12 -10.28
C ASN A 11 -7.38 6.31 -9.18
N ARG A 12 -6.33 7.10 -9.44
CA ARG A 12 -5.33 7.48 -8.42
C ARG A 12 -5.96 8.18 -7.22
N LYS A 13 -6.85 9.13 -7.48
CA LYS A 13 -7.57 9.86 -6.43
C LYS A 13 -8.47 8.93 -5.62
N ASP A 14 -9.21 8.05 -6.27
CA ASP A 14 -10.11 7.10 -5.61
C ASP A 14 -9.33 6.14 -4.68
N LEU A 15 -8.16 5.65 -5.11
CA LEU A 15 -7.25 4.86 -4.26
C LEU A 15 -6.74 5.67 -3.06
N LEU A 16 -6.29 6.90 -3.29
CA LEU A 16 -5.79 7.79 -2.24
C LEU A 16 -6.86 8.11 -1.19
N ASP A 17 -8.09 8.36 -1.62
CA ASP A 17 -9.20 8.69 -0.71
C ASP A 17 -9.59 7.48 0.15
N LYS A 18 -9.59 6.27 -0.42
CA LYS A 18 -9.75 5.02 0.36
C LYS A 18 -8.66 4.85 1.41
N LEU A 19 -7.40 5.12 1.06
CA LEU A 19 -6.25 5.01 1.97
C LEU A 19 -6.30 6.06 3.09
N LYS A 20 -6.72 7.30 2.80
CA LYS A 20 -6.87 8.34 3.82
C LYS A 20 -7.88 7.96 4.91
N ALA A 21 -8.90 7.18 4.57
CA ALA A 21 -9.87 6.66 5.54
C ALA A 21 -9.28 5.63 6.53
N LEU A 22 -8.04 5.17 6.29
CA LEU A 22 -7.30 4.31 7.22
C LEU A 22 -6.48 5.09 8.26
N ASN A 23 -6.35 6.41 8.12
CA ASN A 23 -5.59 7.21 9.08
C ASN A 23 -6.16 7.05 10.50
N GLY A 24 -5.28 6.70 11.45
CA GLY A 24 -5.66 6.46 12.85
C GLY A 24 -6.17 5.04 13.15
N LYS A 25 -6.34 4.18 12.13
CA LYS A 25 -6.67 2.76 12.32
C LYS A 25 -5.40 1.92 12.46
N THR A 26 -5.47 0.84 13.23
CA THR A 26 -4.42 -0.18 13.23
C THR A 26 -4.61 -1.12 12.04
N ILE A 27 -3.54 -1.78 11.58
CA ILE A 27 -3.65 -2.76 10.46
C ILE A 27 -4.60 -3.90 10.83
N GLY A 28 -4.61 -4.35 12.09
CA GLY A 28 -5.55 -5.37 12.56
C GLY A 28 -7.03 -4.95 12.49
N GLN A 29 -7.34 -3.65 12.55
CA GLN A 29 -8.71 -3.16 12.31
C GLN A 29 -9.08 -3.13 10.82
N VAL A 30 -8.08 -3.16 9.93
CA VAL A 30 -8.26 -3.16 8.48
C VAL A 30 -8.30 -4.58 7.91
N ASP A 31 -7.65 -5.53 8.59
CA ASP A 31 -7.62 -6.93 8.19
C ASP A 31 -8.99 -7.60 8.35
N GLN A 32 -9.68 -7.76 7.23
CA GLN A 32 -11.01 -8.40 7.17
C GLN A 32 -10.93 -9.92 6.94
N TYR A 33 -9.75 -10.46 6.64
CA TYR A 33 -9.57 -11.83 6.16
C TYR A 33 -8.64 -12.67 7.04
N GLY A 34 -8.14 -12.12 8.15
CA GLY A 34 -7.20 -12.81 9.05
C GLY A 34 -5.83 -13.04 8.42
N LEU A 35 -5.39 -12.16 7.52
CA LEU A 35 -4.08 -12.28 6.86
C LEU A 35 -2.91 -12.13 7.83
N LEU A 36 -3.10 -11.40 8.93
CA LEU A 36 -2.10 -11.22 10.00
C LEU A 36 -1.97 -12.45 10.91
N ASP A 37 -2.88 -13.42 10.85
CA ASP A 37 -2.89 -14.59 11.74
C ASP A 37 -1.75 -15.57 11.43
N ASN A 38 -1.13 -15.46 10.25
CA ASN A 38 -0.02 -16.30 9.84
C ASN A 38 1.34 -15.60 10.08
N PRO A 39 2.04 -15.88 11.19
CA PRO A 39 3.32 -15.23 11.50
C PRO A 39 4.46 -15.59 10.52
N LYS A 40 4.27 -16.58 9.64
CA LYS A 40 5.23 -16.90 8.57
C LYS A 40 5.07 -16.00 7.34
N ASN A 41 3.96 -15.28 7.22
CA ASN A 41 3.68 -14.41 6.08
C ASN A 41 4.34 -13.04 6.27
N LYS A 42 5.49 -12.82 5.63
CA LYS A 42 6.25 -11.57 5.74
C LYS A 42 5.66 -10.41 4.90
N GLY A 43 4.67 -10.68 4.06
CA GLY A 43 4.01 -9.70 3.20
C GLY A 43 2.58 -9.36 3.63
N ASP A 44 2.15 -9.87 4.78
CA ASP A 44 0.79 -9.79 5.31
C ASP A 44 0.22 -8.35 5.34
N ILE A 45 0.98 -7.37 5.83
CA ILE A 45 0.54 -5.97 5.89
C ILE A 45 0.26 -5.42 4.49
N GLY A 46 1.12 -5.71 3.51
CA GLY A 46 0.91 -5.27 2.13
C GLY A 46 -0.36 -5.90 1.55
N GLN A 47 -0.54 -7.19 1.79
CA GLN A 47 -1.70 -7.96 1.33
C GLN A 47 -3.02 -7.47 1.96
N VAL A 48 -3.02 -7.09 3.24
CA VAL A 48 -4.18 -6.45 3.89
C VAL A 48 -4.58 -5.18 3.14
N ILE A 49 -3.61 -4.32 2.80
CA ILE A 49 -3.89 -3.07 2.09
C ILE A 49 -4.35 -3.34 0.64
N GLN A 50 -3.75 -4.31 -0.06
CA GLN A 50 -4.21 -4.73 -1.40
C GLN A 50 -5.68 -5.18 -1.35
N LYS A 51 -6.02 -6.09 -0.44
CA LYS A 51 -7.40 -6.58 -0.26
C LYS A 51 -8.36 -5.45 0.11
N TYR A 52 -7.97 -4.54 0.99
CA TYR A 52 -8.79 -3.37 1.35
C TYR A 52 -9.06 -2.46 0.14
N LEU A 53 -8.11 -2.33 -0.78
CA LEU A 53 -8.27 -1.55 -2.02
C LEU A 53 -9.07 -2.29 -3.10
N GLY A 54 -9.38 -3.58 -2.89
CA GLY A 54 -10.13 -4.43 -3.81
C GLY A 54 -9.26 -5.19 -4.81
N LYS A 55 -7.95 -5.31 -4.56
CA LYS A 55 -7.03 -6.13 -5.36
C LYS A 55 -6.93 -7.54 -4.77
N ASP A 56 -7.08 -8.54 -5.62
CA ASP A 56 -6.83 -9.93 -5.24
C ASP A 56 -5.35 -10.24 -5.09
N LEU A 57 -5.05 -11.21 -4.23
CA LEU A 57 -3.69 -11.67 -3.98
C LEU A 57 -3.32 -12.67 -5.08
N ASP A 58 -2.44 -12.25 -5.98
CA ASP A 58 -1.91 -13.05 -7.06
C ASP A 58 -0.39 -12.79 -7.22
N ASN A 59 0.20 -13.39 -8.24
CA ASN A 59 1.62 -13.28 -8.58
C ASN A 59 1.84 -12.55 -9.92
N ASP A 60 0.91 -11.66 -10.30
CA ASP A 60 1.06 -10.85 -11.50
C ASP A 60 2.33 -9.97 -11.39
N PRO A 61 3.27 -10.03 -12.35
CA PRO A 61 4.48 -9.18 -12.33
C PRO A 61 4.20 -7.72 -12.71
N GLY A 62 2.98 -7.39 -13.15
CA GLY A 62 2.55 -6.03 -13.44
C GLY A 62 2.28 -5.20 -12.18
N PRO A 63 1.98 -3.90 -12.35
CA PRO A 63 1.62 -3.03 -11.22
C PRO A 63 0.37 -3.52 -10.49
N ASP A 64 0.32 -3.33 -9.17
CA ASP A 64 -0.88 -3.68 -8.36
C ASP A 64 -2.19 -3.06 -8.89
N PHE A 65 -2.11 -1.81 -9.37
CA PHE A 65 -3.25 -1.05 -9.89
C PHE A 65 -2.94 -0.53 -11.29
N PRO A 66 -3.02 -1.39 -12.33
CA PRO A 66 -2.64 -1.01 -13.70
C PRO A 66 -3.52 0.13 -14.24
N ASP A 67 -4.78 0.18 -13.78
CA ASP A 67 -5.76 1.21 -14.13
C ASP A 67 -5.43 2.61 -13.61
N ALA A 68 -4.54 2.68 -12.61
CA ALA A 68 -4.01 3.91 -12.04
C ALA A 68 -2.52 4.11 -12.40
N GLU A 69 -1.91 3.16 -13.11
CA GLU A 69 -0.46 3.10 -13.35
C GLU A 69 0.32 3.25 -12.03
N LEU A 70 -0.10 2.51 -11.00
CA LEU A 70 0.50 2.56 -9.66
C LEU A 70 0.84 1.17 -9.13
N GLU A 71 1.96 1.13 -8.41
CA GLU A 71 2.42 0.01 -7.60
C GLU A 71 2.27 0.37 -6.12
N LEU A 72 1.79 -0.56 -5.30
CA LEU A 72 1.65 -0.37 -3.86
C LEU A 72 2.93 -0.81 -3.15
N LYS A 73 3.49 0.10 -2.35
CA LYS A 73 4.56 -0.25 -1.41
C LYS A 73 4.18 0.22 -0.01
N VAL A 74 4.19 -0.71 0.94
CA VAL A 74 3.91 -0.42 2.35
C VAL A 74 5.20 -0.52 3.15
N THR A 75 5.45 0.45 4.04
CA THR A 75 6.60 0.42 4.95
C THR A 75 6.24 1.04 6.29
N GLY A 76 6.79 0.48 7.37
CA GLY A 76 6.74 1.14 8.67
C GLY A 76 7.61 2.40 8.67
N LEU A 77 7.20 3.42 9.42
CA LEU A 77 8.01 4.62 9.64
C LEU A 77 8.60 4.62 11.04
N LEU A 78 9.85 5.07 11.16
CA LEU A 78 10.53 5.31 12.42
C LEU A 78 10.88 6.79 12.54
N PRO A 79 10.86 7.37 13.76
CA PRO A 79 11.39 8.70 13.99
C PRO A 79 12.83 8.79 13.50
N ASN A 80 13.14 9.85 12.77
CA ASN A 80 14.50 10.11 12.36
C ASN A 80 15.24 10.76 13.53
N LYS A 81 16.26 10.05 14.06
CA LYS A 81 17.08 10.54 15.16
C LYS A 81 18.24 11.42 14.67
N ALA A 82 18.53 11.43 13.37
CA ALA A 82 19.51 12.33 12.80
C ALA A 82 18.96 13.76 12.75
N LYS A 83 19.81 14.77 12.93
CA LYS A 83 19.45 16.19 12.79
C LYS A 83 19.28 16.59 11.30
N THR A 84 18.57 15.79 10.53
CA THR A 84 18.22 16.12 9.14
C THR A 84 16.84 16.78 9.10
N LYS A 85 16.48 17.32 7.92
CA LYS A 85 15.17 17.96 7.73
C LYS A 85 14.00 16.96 7.81
N ASP A 86 14.25 15.68 7.55
CA ASP A 86 13.22 14.65 7.48
C ASP A 86 12.87 14.12 8.86
N LYS A 87 11.59 14.18 9.24
CA LYS A 87 11.09 13.76 10.55
C LYS A 87 11.05 12.24 10.72
N PHE A 88 10.94 11.49 9.63
CA PHE A 88 10.79 10.04 9.64
C PHE A 88 11.73 9.37 8.64
N ARG A 89 12.04 8.10 8.88
CA ARG A 89 12.73 7.21 7.95
C ARG A 89 11.96 5.91 7.80
N ALA A 90 12.11 5.24 6.67
CA ALA A 90 11.58 3.89 6.51
C ALA A 90 12.22 2.94 7.54
N LYS A 91 11.41 2.05 8.11
CA LYS A 91 11.85 1.00 9.05
C LYS A 91 12.72 -0.03 8.34
N GLU A 92 12.37 -0.31 7.09
CA GLU A 92 12.96 -1.36 6.25
C GLU A 92 13.22 -0.81 4.84
N ARG A 93 14.11 -1.46 4.08
CA ARG A 93 14.38 -1.08 2.69
C ARG A 93 13.17 -1.44 1.83
N LEU A 94 12.70 -0.49 1.02
CA LEU A 94 11.71 -0.77 -0.02
C LEU A 94 12.37 -1.49 -1.19
N VAL A 95 11.79 -2.61 -1.60
CA VAL A 95 12.22 -3.35 -2.79
C VAL A 95 11.49 -2.77 -4.00
N LEU A 96 12.27 -2.40 -5.02
CA LEU A 96 11.76 -1.98 -6.33
C LEU A 96 11.79 -3.19 -7.26
N THR A 97 10.78 -3.31 -8.11
CA THR A 97 10.56 -4.40 -9.07
C THR A 97 10.49 -3.83 -10.47
#